data_AF-A0A954U7I3-F1
#
_entry.id   AF-A0A954U7I3-F1
#
_cell.length_a   1.000
_cell.length_b   1.000
_cell.length_c   1.000
_cell.angle_alpha   90.00
_cell.angle_beta   90.00
_cell.angle_gamma   90.00
#
_symmetry.space_group_name_H-M   'P 1'
#
loop_
_entity.id
_entity.type
_entity.pdbx_description
1 polymer ?
#
loop_
_entity_poly.entity_id
_entity_poly.type
_entity_poly.pdbx_seq_one_letter_code
_entity_poly.pdbx_strand_id
1 'polypeptide(L)' 'MISRREMLKATGLGLLGASCSGWAPLLADELAAAGQRRRHCVLLWMTGGPTQTDTFDMKPGHANGGEFKEIATN' A
#
# COMPACT_ATOMS: atom_id res chain seq x y z
N MET A 1 -4.13 6.88 49.45
CA MET A 1 -4.64 7.70 48.33
C MET A 1 -3.45 8.05 47.44
N ILE A 2 -3.50 7.73 46.15
CA ILE A 2 -2.42 8.05 45.21
C ILE A 2 -2.37 9.58 45.02
N SER A 3 -1.20 10.18 45.12
CA SER A 3 -1.04 11.62 44.89
C SER A 3 -0.97 11.95 43.38
N ARG A 4 -1.42 13.15 42.99
CA ARG A 4 -1.32 13.61 41.58
C ARG A 4 0.11 13.54 41.03
N ARG A 5 1.11 13.74 41.90
CA ARG A 5 2.53 13.65 41.58
C ARG A 5 2.95 12.21 41.28
N GLU A 6 2.52 11.25 42.08
CA GLU A 6 2.80 9.82 41.83
C GLU A 6 2.12 9.35 40.55
N MET A 7 0.89 9.81 40.28
CA MET A 7 0.20 9.54 39.02
C MET A 7 1.00 10.09 37.83
N LEU A 8 1.47 11.34 37.87
CA LEU A 8 2.30 11.90 36.80
C LEU A 8 3.61 11.12 36.61
N LYS A 9 4.26 10.71 37.70
CA LYS A 9 5.50 9.93 37.65
C LYS A 9 5.26 8.56 37.03
N ALA A 10 4.22 7.84 37.47
CA ALA A 10 3.89 6.52 36.96
C ALA A 10 3.53 6.56 35.46
N THR A 11 2.74 7.55 35.04
CA THR A 11 2.41 7.72 33.62
C THR A 11 3.63 8.10 32.79
N GLY A 12 4.48 9.01 33.28
CA GLY A 12 5.71 9.40 32.59
C GLY A 12 6.70 8.24 32.41
N LEU A 13 6.93 7.46 33.48
CA LEU A 13 7.75 6.24 33.42
C LEU A 13 7.15 5.17 32.50
N GLY A 14 5.81 5.02 32.48
CA GLY A 14 5.12 4.11 31.59
C GLY A 14 5.30 4.46 30.11
N LEU A 15 5.17 5.75 29.75
CA LEU A 15 5.36 6.22 28.38
C LEU A 15 6.80 6.07 27.89
N LEU A 16 7.77 6.39 28.74
CA LEU A 16 9.19 6.21 28.43
C LEU A 16 9.55 4.72 28.30
N GLY A 17 9.05 3.88 29.21
CA GLY A 17 9.22 2.43 29.15
C GLY A 17 8.62 1.82 27.88
N ALA A 18 7.42 2.25 27.48
CA ALA A 18 6.79 1.82 26.25
C ALA A 18 7.60 2.23 25.00
N SER A 19 8.15 3.45 24.98
CA SER A 19 8.98 3.94 23.88
C SER A 19 10.31 3.15 23.75
N CYS A 20 10.87 2.72 24.88
CA CYS A 20 12.11 1.92 24.91
C CYS A 20 11.89 0.41 24.90
N SER A 21 10.65 -0.09 24.81
CA SER A 21 10.34 -1.52 24.99
C SER A 21 10.72 -2.43 23.82
N GLY A 22 11.40 -1.90 22.79
CA GLY A 22 11.97 -2.68 21.69
C GLY A 22 10.95 -3.27 20.71
N TRP A 23 9.64 -3.10 20.94
CA TRP A 23 8.60 -3.61 20.04
C TRP A 23 8.60 -2.94 18.66
N ALA A 24 8.94 -1.65 18.58
CA ALA A 24 8.97 -0.90 17.33
C ALA A 24 10.02 -1.43 16.33
N PRO A 25 11.29 -1.67 16.71
CA PRO A 25 12.25 -2.29 15.80
C PRO A 25 11.88 -3.74 15.44
N LEU A 26 11.33 -4.53 16.37
CA LEU A 26 10.84 -5.89 16.06
C LEU A 26 9.72 -5.88 15.02
N LEU A 27 8.78 -4.93 15.13
CA LEU A 27 7.73 -4.74 14.14
C LEU A 27 8.30 -4.29 12.78
N ALA A 28 9.30 -3.40 12.78
CA ALA A 28 9.95 -2.96 11.55
C ALA A 28 10.68 -4.10 10.84
N ASP A 29 11.39 -4.95 11.59
CA ASP A 29 12.08 -6.12 11.06
C ASP A 29 11.09 -7.15 10.48
N GLU A 30 9.97 -7.39 11.16
CA GLU A 30 8.90 -8.27 10.65
C GLU A 30 8.29 -7.73 9.36
N LEU A 31 8.04 -6.42 9.27
CA LEU A 31 7.55 -5.78 8.05
C LEU A 31 8.58 -5.82 6.89
N ALA A 32 9.87 -5.76 7.20
CA ALA A 32 10.94 -5.89 6.21
C ALA A 32 11.12 -7.35 5.73
N ALA A 33 10.98 -8.31 6.65
CA ALA A 33 11.07 -9.75 6.37
C ALA A 33 9.82 -10.30 5.67
N ALA A 34 8.65 -9.71 5.94
CA ALA A 34 7.44 -9.90 5.16
C ALA A 34 7.71 -9.34 3.77
N GLY A 35 8.27 -10.17 2.88
CA GLY A 35 8.57 -9.87 1.48
C GLY A 35 7.29 -9.52 0.71
N GLN A 36 6.76 -8.32 0.96
CA GLN A 36 5.51 -7.84 0.43
C GLN A 36 5.66 -7.80 -1.08
N ARG A 37 4.90 -8.66 -1.76
CA ARG A 37 4.63 -8.57 -3.19
C ARG A 37 4.08 -7.16 -3.45
N ARG A 38 4.95 -6.24 -3.84
CA ARG A 38 4.61 -4.85 -4.14
C ARG A 38 3.60 -4.88 -5.27
N ARG A 39 2.32 -4.73 -4.94
CA ARG A 39 1.27 -4.60 -5.94
C ARG A 39 1.43 -3.20 -6.53
N HIS A 40 1.90 -3.15 -7.77
CA HIS A 40 2.01 -1.90 -8.51
C HIS A 40 0.64 -1.58 -9.10
N CYS A 41 -0.01 -0.54 -8.57
CA CYS A 41 -1.24 -0.01 -9.15
C CYS A 41 -0.90 1.21 -10.02
N VAL A 42 -1.27 1.16 -11.30
CA VAL A 42 -1.24 2.33 -12.17
C VAL A 42 -2.64 2.93 -12.15
N LEU A 43 -2.77 4.16 -11.66
CA LEU A 43 -4.03 4.90 -11.69
C LEU A 43 -4.09 5.72 -12.98
N LEU A 44 -4.98 5.33 -13.89
CA LEU A 44 -5.25 6.07 -15.11
C LEU A 44 -6.57 6.85 -14.94
N TRP A 45 -6.48 8.17 -14.90
CA TRP A 45 -7.66 9.04 -14.86
C TRP A 45 -7.99 9.56 -16.26
N MET A 46 -9.16 9.20 -16.77
CA MET A 46 -9.66 9.65 -18.07
C MET A 46 -11.06 10.21 -17.90
N THR A 47 -11.29 11.46 -18.31
CA THR A 47 -12.64 12.04 -18.35
C THR A 47 -13.46 11.33 -19.42
N GLY A 48 -14.32 10.37 -19.02
CA GLY A 48 -15.12 9.55 -19.93
C GLY A 48 -14.64 8.10 -20.09
N GLY A 49 -13.51 7.72 -19.48
CA GLY A 49 -12.96 6.35 -19.54
C GLY A 49 -12.25 6.01 -20.86
N PRO A 50 -11.57 4.85 -20.92
CA PRO A 50 -10.96 4.35 -22.15
C PRO A 50 -12.03 3.86 -23.15
N THR A 51 -11.73 3.89 -24.44
CA THR A 51 -12.63 3.30 -25.45
C THR A 51 -12.65 1.77 -25.30
N GLN A 52 -13.72 1.11 -25.75
CA GLN A 52 -13.83 -0.35 -25.67
C GLN A 52 -12.68 -1.05 -26.43
N THR A 53 -12.25 -0.48 -27.55
CA THR A 53 -11.13 -1.03 -28.35
C THR A 53 -9.80 -0.98 -27.61
N ASP A 54 -9.59 0.02 -26.74
CA ASP A 54 -8.35 0.23 -26.00
C ASP A 54 -8.26 -0.57 -24.69
N THR A 55 -9.35 -1.26 -24.31
CA THR A 55 -9.39 -2.04 -23.05
C THR A 55 -9.14 -3.52 -23.27
N PHE A 56 -10.03 -4.22 -23.99
CA PHE A 56 -9.99 -5.69 -24.07
C PHE A 56 -10.37 -6.28 -25.45
N ASP A 57 -10.67 -5.46 -26.46
CA ASP A 57 -11.08 -5.96 -27.79
C ASP A 57 -10.39 -5.15 -28.91
N MET A 58 -9.12 -5.46 -29.15
CA MET A 58 -8.27 -4.73 -30.10
C MET A 58 -8.64 -5.01 -31.58
N LYS A 59 -9.49 -6.01 -31.83
CA LYS A 59 -9.96 -6.44 -33.17
C LYS A 59 -8.84 -6.51 -34.22
N PRO A 60 -7.82 -7.37 -34.04
CA PRO A 60 -6.70 -7.45 -34.98
C PRO A 60 -7.19 -7.79 -36.38
N GLY A 61 -6.82 -6.98 -37.37
CA GLY A 61 -7.16 -7.20 -38.79
C GLY A 61 -8.57 -6.77 -39.21
N HIS A 62 -9.32 -6.10 -38.34
CA HIS A 62 -10.62 -5.52 -38.67
C HIS A 62 -10.48 -4.07 -39.16
N ALA A 63 -11.36 -3.61 -40.06
CA ALA A 63 -11.34 -2.24 -40.60
C ALA A 63 -11.48 -1.14 -39.52
N ASN A 64 -12.05 -1.50 -38.36
CA ASN A 64 -12.26 -0.63 -37.21
C ASN A 64 -11.34 -1.01 -36.01
N GLY A 65 -10.31 -1.82 -36.25
CA GLY A 65 -9.31 -2.15 -35.23
C GLY A 65 -8.37 -0.99 -34.98
N GLY A 66 -7.86 -0.88 -33.75
CA GLY A 66 -6.83 0.10 -33.40
C GLY A 66 -5.46 -0.25 -33.97
N GLU A 67 -4.47 0.65 -33.80
CA GLU A 67 -3.11 0.44 -34.31
C GLU A 67 -2.31 -0.62 -33.51
N PHE A 68 -2.75 -0.93 -32.30
CA PHE A 68 -2.03 -1.79 -31.36
C PHE A 68 -2.44 -3.27 -31.50
N LYS A 69 -1.58 -4.18 -31.04
CA LYS A 69 -1.81 -5.63 -31.00
C LYS A 69 -1.71 -6.16 -29.57
N GLU A 70 -2.37 -7.29 -29.33
CA GLU A 70 -2.31 -8.00 -28.06
C GLU A 70 -0.87 -8.43 -27.72
N ILE A 71 -0.56 -8.43 -26.43
CA ILE A 71 0.69 -8.94 -25.87
C ILE A 71 0.39 -10.11 -24.94
N ALA A 72 1.34 -11.03 -24.76
CA ALA A 72 1.21 -12.08 -23.77
C ALA A 72 1.12 -11.48 -22.36
N THR A 73 0.07 -11.83 -21.62
CA THR A 73 -0.09 -11.48 -20.19
C THR A 73 0.28 -12.69 -19.32
N ASN A 74 0.77 -12.42 -18.10
CA ASN A 74 1.40 -13.41 -17.19
C ASN A 74 0.44 -14.43 -16.57
#